data_AF-A0A353Z9C3-F1
#
_entry.id   AF-A0A353Z9C3-F1
#
_cell.length_a   1.000
_cell.length_b   1.000
_cell.length_c   1.000
_cell.angle_alpha   90.00
_cell.angle_beta   90.00
_cell.angle_gamma   90.00
#
_symmetry.space_group_name_H-M   'P 1'
#
loop_
_entity.id
_entity.type
_entity.pdbx_description
1 polymer ?
#
loop_
_entity_poly.entity_id
_entity_poly.type
_entity_poly.pdbx_seq_one_letter_code
_entity_poly.pdbx_strand_id
1 'polypeptide(L)'
;MSQVPVPLPVGFLAAGLHCGVKKDPSLFDLALFVSQSPAAAAGVFTTNLVHGAPVKVSRRRVPRASARAVVINSGNSNACTGDQGIADAEWMTAEVARQLQCAAEDVLVCSTGVIGRFL
;
A
#
# COMPACT_ATOMS: atom_id res chain seq x y z
N MET A 1 -20.07 8.55 8.38
CA MET A 1 -19.54 9.79 7.77
C MET A 1 -19.61 9.64 6.26
N SER A 2 -20.39 10.49 5.58
CA SER A 2 -20.51 10.50 4.12
C SER A 2 -19.19 11.01 3.52
N GLN A 3 -18.43 10.17 2.83
CA GLN A 3 -17.28 10.62 2.05
C GLN A 3 -17.78 11.25 0.76
N VAL A 4 -17.46 12.52 0.54
CA VAL A 4 -17.60 13.17 -0.76
C VAL A 4 -16.79 12.35 -1.77
N PRO A 5 -17.38 11.87 -2.88
CA PRO A 5 -16.62 11.13 -3.87
C PRO A 5 -15.56 12.06 -4.45
N VAL A 6 -14.28 11.77 -4.21
CA VAL A 6 -13.21 12.39 -4.99
C VAL A 6 -13.35 11.81 -6.40
N PRO A 7 -13.62 12.62 -7.44
CA PRO A 7 -13.74 12.09 -8.79
C PRO A 7 -12.38 11.56 -9.22
N LEU A 8 -12.27 10.24 -9.36
CA LEU A 8 -11.09 9.59 -9.88
C LEU A 8 -11.12 9.61 -11.42
N PRO A 9 -9.95 9.61 -12.08
CA PRO A 9 -9.90 9.40 -13.52
C PRO A 9 -10.61 8.09 -13.90
N VAL A 10 -11.16 8.06 -15.12
CA VAL A 10 -11.82 6.87 -15.65
C VAL A 10 -10.87 5.67 -15.58
N GLY A 11 -11.37 4.52 -15.11
CA GLY A 11 -10.58 3.32 -14.94
C GLY A 11 -9.86 3.19 -13.59
N PHE A 12 -10.00 4.17 -12.69
CA PHE A 12 -9.45 4.11 -11.33
C PHE A 12 -10.54 4.02 -10.28
N LEU A 13 -10.35 3.10 -9.33
CA LEU A 13 -11.23 2.87 -8.20
C LEU A 13 -10.45 3.09 -6.90
N ALA A 14 -11.14 3.50 -5.83
CA ALA A 14 -10.57 3.58 -4.50
C ALA A 14 -11.56 3.10 -3.44
N ALA A 15 -11.03 2.52 -2.37
CA ALA A 15 -11.79 2.18 -1.17
C ALA A 15 -10.95 2.48 0.08
N GLY A 16 -11.63 2.80 1.18
CA GLY A 16 -11.03 2.94 2.50
C GLY A 16 -11.86 2.17 3.51
N LEU A 17 -11.21 1.49 4.45
CA LEU A 17 -11.87 0.70 5.48
C LEU A 17 -11.11 0.75 6.81
N HIS A 18 -11.80 0.29 7.85
CA HIS A 18 -11.22 0.00 9.15
C HIS A 18 -10.89 -1.50 9.23
N CYS A 19 -9.62 -1.84 9.42
CA CYS A 19 -9.09 -3.20 9.51
C CYS A 19 -8.52 -3.54 10.90
N GLY A 20 -8.52 -2.59 11.85
CA GLY A 20 -8.13 -2.82 13.24
C GLY A 20 -6.67 -2.49 13.57
N VAL A 21 -5.94 -1.84 12.66
CA VAL A 21 -4.59 -1.29 12.95
C VAL A 21 -4.69 -0.11 13.90
N LYS A 22 -5.68 0.78 13.69
CA LYS A 22 -6.03 1.83 14.65
C LYS A 22 -7.00 1.25 15.68
N LYS A 23 -6.85 1.64 16.94
CA LYS A 23 -7.74 1.20 18.02
C LYS A 23 -9.15 1.77 17.92
N ASP A 24 -9.28 2.96 17.35
CA ASP A 24 -10.57 3.64 17.20
C ASP A 24 -11.30 3.09 15.96
N PRO A 25 -12.45 2.41 16.14
CA PRO A 25 -13.20 1.81 15.03
C PRO A 25 -13.88 2.84 14.12
N SER A 26 -13.93 4.12 14.53
CA SER A 26 -14.46 5.21 13.69
C SER A 26 -13.44 5.71 12.66
N LEU A 27 -12.17 5.32 12.79
CA LEU A 27 -11.10 5.77 11.91
C LEU A 27 -10.74 4.70 10.88
N PHE A 28 -10.71 5.10 9.60
CA PHE A 28 -10.10 4.28 8.56
C PHE A 28 -8.59 4.16 8.75
N ASP A 29 -8.08 2.99 8.46
CA ASP A 29 -6.67 2.62 8.64
C ASP A 29 -6.11 1.76 7.50
N LEU A 30 -6.94 1.42 6.51
CA LEU A 30 -6.53 0.80 5.26
C LEU A 30 -7.17 1.52 4.08
N ALA A 31 -6.40 1.74 3.02
CA ALA A 31 -6.86 2.25 1.74
C ALA A 31 -6.31 1.40 0.61
N LEU A 32 -7.09 1.28 -0.46
CA LEU A 32 -6.71 0.59 -1.68
C LEU A 32 -7.09 1.45 -2.88
N PHE A 33 -6.13 1.68 -3.77
CA PHE A 33 -6.36 2.26 -5.09
C PHE A 33 -6.14 1.16 -6.14
N VAL A 34 -7.05 1.05 -7.10
CA VAL A 34 -7.01 0.03 -8.15
C VAL A 34 -7.12 0.68 -9.52
N SER A 35 -6.27 0.28 -10.46
CA SER A 35 -6.51 0.49 -11.88
C SER A 35 -7.19 -0.73 -12.48
N GLN A 36 -8.32 -0.50 -13.15
CA GLN A 36 -9.09 -1.56 -13.81
C GLN A 36 -8.35 -2.16 -15.02
N SER A 37 -7.28 -1.51 -15.47
CA SER A 37 -6.39 -1.99 -16.54
C SER A 37 -4.93 -1.81 -16.13
N PRO A 38 -3.96 -2.46 -16.80
CA PRO A 38 -2.54 -2.18 -16.59
C PRO A 38 -2.23 -0.68 -16.73
N ALA A 39 -1.58 -0.09 -15.73
CA ALA A 39 -1.18 1.32 -15.74
C ALA A 39 0.33 1.46 -15.56
N ALA A 40 0.95 2.38 -16.31
CA ALA A 40 2.33 2.75 -16.08
C ALA A 40 2.47 3.40 -14.69
N ALA A 41 3.52 3.02 -13.95
CA ALA A 41 3.78 3.52 -12.61
C ALA A 41 5.21 4.03 -12.48
N ALA A 42 5.34 5.16 -11.81
CA ALA A 42 6.61 5.74 -11.36
C ALA A 42 6.46 6.17 -9.90
N GLY A 43 7.56 6.19 -9.16
CA GLY A 43 7.56 6.58 -7.75
C GLY A 43 8.88 7.18 -7.33
N VAL A 44 8.80 8.22 -6.50
CA VAL A 44 9.93 8.78 -5.77
C VAL A 44 9.81 8.39 -4.31
N PHE A 45 10.94 8.18 -3.65
CA PHE A 45 10.99 7.67 -2.29
C PHE A 45 11.89 8.55 -1.44
N THR A 46 11.71 8.48 -0.11
CA THR A 46 12.58 9.18 0.83
C THR A 46 14.06 8.85 0.60
N THR A 47 14.92 9.86 0.76
CA THR A 47 16.38 9.77 0.73
C THR A 47 16.99 9.44 2.10
N ASN A 48 16.16 9.33 3.14
CA ASN A 48 16.63 8.95 4.47
C ASN A 48 17.28 7.56 4.45
N LEU A 49 18.40 7.41 5.15
CA LEU A 49 19.12 6.13 5.32
C LEU A 49 18.27 5.08 6.05
N VAL A 50 17.41 5.52 6.98
CA VAL A 50 16.43 4.68 7.66
C VAL A 50 15.09 4.83 6.97
N HIS A 51 14.69 3.79 6.25
CA HIS A 51 13.42 3.75 5.53
C HIS A 51 12.70 2.42 5.74
N GLY A 52 11.36 2.48 5.75
CA GLY A 52 10.52 1.33 6.06
C GLY A 52 10.61 0.21 5.03
N ALA A 53 10.15 -0.98 5.44
CA ALA A 53 9.97 -2.12 4.56
C ALA A 53 9.11 -1.82 3.31
N PRO A 54 7.96 -1.12 3.39
CA PRO A 54 7.15 -0.81 2.20
C PRO A 54 7.89 0.06 1.18
N VAL A 55 8.77 0.96 1.64
CA VAL A 55 9.63 1.76 0.74
C VAL A 55 10.57 0.86 -0.04
N LYS A 56 11.21 -0.12 0.62
CA LYS A 56 12.10 -1.08 -0.05
C LYS A 56 11.35 -1.89 -1.11
N VAL A 57 10.18 -2.43 -0.76
CA VAL A 57 9.35 -3.25 -1.66
C VAL A 57 8.90 -2.45 -2.87
N SER A 58 8.24 -1.31 -2.67
CA SER A 58 7.70 -0.50 -3.76
C SER A 58 8.80 0.11 -4.64
N ARG A 59 9.95 0.49 -4.06
CA ARG A 59 11.10 1.01 -4.83
C ARG A 59 11.68 -0.02 -5.81
N ARG A 60 11.68 -1.31 -5.47
CA ARG A 60 12.10 -2.37 -6.40
C ARG A 60 11.10 -2.60 -7.54
N ARG A 61 9.85 -2.15 -7.39
CA ARG A 61 8.75 -2.41 -8.32
C ARG A 61 8.48 -1.26 -9.28
N VAL A 62 9.07 -0.08 -9.09
CA VAL A 62 8.89 1.08 -9.98
C VAL A 62 10.24 1.65 -10.44
N PRO A 63 10.34 2.20 -11.66
CA PRO A 63 9.28 2.35 -12.66
C PRO A 63 8.85 1.02 -13.27
N ARG A 64 7.60 0.93 -13.72
CA ARG A 64 7.02 -0.29 -14.33
C ARG A 64 5.96 0.08 -15.35
N ALA A 65 5.89 -0.67 -16.45
CA ALA A 65 4.90 -0.46 -17.51
C ALA A 65 3.48 -0.92 -17.12
N SER A 66 3.37 -1.84 -16.16
CA SER A 66 2.11 -2.46 -15.75
C SER A 66 2.05 -2.61 -14.23
N ALA A 67 1.36 -1.69 -13.57
CA ALA A 67 0.90 -1.81 -12.19
C ALA A 67 -0.63 -1.85 -12.15
N ARG A 68 -1.18 -2.39 -11.06
CA ARG A 68 -2.62 -2.66 -10.90
C ARG A 68 -3.21 -2.03 -9.65
N ALA A 69 -2.42 -1.88 -8.58
CA ALA A 69 -2.93 -1.30 -7.34
C ALA A 69 -1.86 -0.69 -6.45
N VAL A 70 -2.30 0.12 -5.49
CA VAL A 70 -1.52 0.58 -4.33
C VAL A 70 -2.32 0.31 -3.07
N VAL A 71 -1.80 -0.53 -2.18
CA VAL A 71 -2.36 -0.79 -0.85
C VAL A 71 -1.63 0.04 0.21
N ILE A 72 -2.39 0.70 1.07
CA ILE A 72 -1.87 1.70 2.00
C ILE A 72 -2.48 1.45 3.37
N ASN A 73 -1.66 1.16 4.39
CA ASN A 73 -2.13 1.14 5.77
C ASN A 73 -1.67 2.39 6.53
N SER A 74 -2.41 2.75 7.58
CA SER A 74 -2.04 3.83 8.51
C SER A 74 -2.20 3.40 9.96
N GLY A 75 -1.42 4.01 10.87
CA GLY A 75 -1.32 3.62 12.28
C GLY A 75 -0.07 2.78 12.59
N ASN A 76 0.51 2.13 11.58
CA ASN A 76 1.78 1.43 11.66
C ASN A 76 2.64 1.75 10.41
N SER A 77 3.88 2.19 10.60
CA SER A 77 4.79 2.54 9.50
C SER A 77 5.51 1.35 8.87
N ASN A 78 5.51 0.18 9.53
CA ASN A 78 6.32 -0.98 9.15
C ASN A 78 7.79 -0.58 8.84
N ALA A 79 8.34 0.26 9.70
CA ALA A 79 9.73 0.70 9.64
C ALA A 79 10.53 0.17 10.83
N CYS A 80 11.81 -0.10 10.60
CA CYS A 80 12.72 -0.73 11.58
C CYS A 80 12.24 -2.12 12.05
N THR A 81 11.63 -2.90 11.14
CA THR A 81 11.02 -4.22 11.38
C THR A 81 11.78 -5.38 10.73
N GLY A 82 12.99 -5.13 10.19
CA GLY A 82 13.85 -6.18 9.62
C GLY A 82 13.21 -6.96 8.49
N ASP A 83 13.56 -8.25 8.38
CA ASP A 83 13.07 -9.14 7.32
C ASP A 83 11.59 -9.48 7.49
N GLN A 84 11.09 -9.55 8.73
CA GLN A 84 9.66 -9.73 9.00
C GLN A 84 8.85 -8.61 8.35
N GLY A 85 9.27 -7.35 8.51
CA GLY A 85 8.56 -6.24 7.89
C GLY A 85 8.53 -6.30 6.36
N ILE A 86 9.57 -6.85 5.73
CA ILE A 86 9.59 -7.10 4.28
C ILE A 86 8.58 -8.19 3.91
N ALA A 87 8.57 -9.29 4.66
CA ALA A 87 7.61 -10.37 4.47
C ALA A 87 6.16 -9.87 4.63
N ASP A 88 5.87 -9.04 5.65
CA ASP A 88 4.55 -8.46 5.87
C ASP A 88 4.13 -7.57 4.67
N ALA A 89 5.04 -6.72 4.19
CA ALA A 89 4.78 -5.85 3.04
C ALA A 89 4.58 -6.64 1.74
N GLU A 90 5.35 -7.71 1.52
CA GLU A 90 5.17 -8.59 0.37
C GLU A 90 3.86 -9.38 0.46
N TRP A 91 3.51 -9.87 1.65
CA TRP A 91 2.25 -10.56 1.92
C TRP A 91 1.04 -9.67 1.62
N MET A 92 1.05 -8.41 2.10
CA MET A 92 -0.01 -7.43 1.79
C MET A 92 -0.24 -7.30 0.28
N THR A 93 0.85 -7.23 -0.48
CA THR A 93 0.76 -7.06 -1.94
C THR A 93 0.30 -8.33 -2.64
N ALA A 94 0.71 -9.49 -2.15
CA ALA A 94 0.29 -10.78 -2.68
C ALA A 94 -1.21 -11.02 -2.45
N GLU A 95 -1.75 -10.67 -1.27
CA GLU A 95 -3.17 -10.84 -0.98
C GLU A 95 -4.04 -9.92 -1.85
N VAL A 96 -3.63 -8.66 -2.05
CA VAL A 96 -4.32 -7.77 -3.00
C VAL A 96 -4.24 -8.30 -4.43
N ALA A 97 -3.06 -8.74 -4.86
CA ALA A 97 -2.87 -9.28 -6.20
C ALA A 97 -3.70 -10.53 -6.47
N ARG A 98 -3.85 -11.41 -5.47
CA ARG A 98 -4.71 -12.58 -5.53
C ARG A 98 -6.17 -12.20 -5.80
N GLN A 99 -6.68 -11.17 -5.12
CA GLN A 99 -8.06 -10.68 -5.28
C GLN A 99 -8.26 -9.98 -6.64
N LEU A 100 -7.23 -9.31 -7.15
CA LEU A 100 -7.26 -8.61 -8.44
C LEU A 100 -6.84 -9.48 -9.64
N GLN A 101 -6.48 -10.74 -9.38
CA GLN A 101 -5.98 -11.69 -10.38
C GLN A 101 -4.82 -11.10 -11.22
N CYS A 102 -3.84 -10.49 -10.55
CA CYS A 102 -2.63 -9.96 -11.17
C CYS A 102 -1.36 -10.49 -10.48
N ALA A 103 -0.18 -10.09 -10.97
CA ALA A 103 1.08 -10.43 -10.32
C ALA A 103 1.27 -9.61 -9.04
N ALA A 104 1.88 -10.20 -8.00
CA ALA A 104 2.16 -9.50 -6.74
C ALA A 104 3.03 -8.25 -6.95
N GLU A 105 3.94 -8.31 -7.93
CA GLU A 105 4.83 -7.22 -8.32
C GLU A 105 4.10 -6.07 -9.04
N ASP A 106 2.87 -6.29 -9.51
CA ASP A 106 2.02 -5.23 -10.07
C ASP A 106 1.32 -4.40 -8.99
N VAL A 107 1.44 -4.79 -7.71
CA VAL A 107 0.86 -4.06 -6.58
C VAL A 107 1.96 -3.31 -5.84
N LEU A 108 1.72 -2.05 -5.48
CA LEU A 108 2.61 -1.27 -4.62
C LEU A 108 2.05 -1.21 -3.19
N VAL A 109 2.93 -0.97 -2.23
CA VAL A 109 2.58 -0.88 -0.81
C VAL A 109 3.18 0.36 -0.16
N CYS A 110 2.38 1.00 0.68
CA CYS A 110 2.77 2.13 1.52
C CYS A 110 2.27 1.91 2.95
N SER A 111 3.03 2.40 3.94
CA SER A 111 2.63 2.35 5.35
C SER A 111 3.03 3.64 6.04
N THR A 112 2.22 4.09 7.00
CA THR A 112 2.52 5.28 7.82
C THR A 112 2.03 5.10 9.25
N GLY A 113 2.79 5.60 10.23
CA GLY A 113 2.42 5.50 11.64
C GLY A 113 3.63 5.24 12.55
N VAL A 114 3.42 4.45 13.59
CA VAL A 114 4.45 4.16 14.61
C VAL A 114 5.60 3.36 13.98
N ILE A 115 6.85 3.70 14.34
CA ILE A 115 8.08 3.00 13.93
C ILE A 115 8.42 1.90 14.95
N GLY A 116 8.97 0.78 14.49
CA GLY A 116 9.45 -0.32 15.35
C GLY A 116 8.36 -1.30 15.82
N ARG A 117 7.21 -1.36 15.13
CA ARG A 117 6.13 -2.31 15.41
C ARG A 117 5.85 -3.17 14.18
N PHE A 118 5.74 -4.48 14.40
CA PHE A 118 5.28 -5.41 13.36
C PHE A 118 3.82 -5.16 12.99
N LEU A 119 3.45 -5.53 11.77
CA LEU A 119 2.08 -5.50 11.28
C LEU A 119 1.31 -6.75 11.69
#